data_AF-A0A952FEY8-F1
#
_entry.id   AF-A0A952FEY8-F1
#
_cell.length_a   1.000
_cell.length_b   1.000
_cell.length_c   1.000
_cell.angle_alpha   90.00
_cell.angle_beta   90.00
_cell.angle_gamma   90.00
#
_symmetry.space_group_name_H-M   'P 1'
#
loop_
_entity.id
_entity.type
_entity.pdbx_description
1 polymer ?
#
loop_
_entity_poly.entity_id
_entity_poly.type
_entity_poly.pdbx_seq_one_letter_code
_entity_poly.pdbx_strand_id
1 'polypeptide(L)'
;MLFKGKKHAPMACTALLAIFAAGPSLSLAAPLAPSTEATPSNATAAPASVNPATSMALVSASPDARQALRWVVEFHDNQDLPFVIVDKKGGRIFVFEANGQLRGASPALTGLAPGDHAIAGMDQRSVASLRDYERTTPAGRFVSEPGHNLQGEAIVWIDYTAKLAIHRLPVSFYETVVGPVLGKSRGIVYVLPETQPLQRMLGALQLSQR
;
A
#
# COMPACT_ATOMS: atom_id res chain seq x y z
N MET A 1 17.14 -18.70 -13.22
CA MET A 1 17.60 -17.62 -14.12
C MET A 1 16.51 -16.57 -14.14
N LEU A 2 16.65 -15.45 -13.42
CA LEU A 2 15.58 -14.45 -13.37
C LEU A 2 16.11 -13.03 -13.60
N PHE A 3 15.32 -12.26 -14.34
CA PHE A 3 15.33 -10.81 -14.52
C PHE A 3 16.19 -10.27 -15.68
N LYS A 4 15.52 -9.84 -16.77
CA LYS A 4 16.09 -9.05 -17.87
C LYS A 4 15.57 -7.62 -17.72
N GLY A 5 16.44 -6.68 -17.33
CA GLY A 5 16.07 -5.30 -17.05
C GLY A 5 15.69 -4.51 -18.31
N LYS A 6 14.53 -3.85 -18.28
CA LYS A 6 14.27 -2.68 -19.13
C LYS A 6 14.87 -1.46 -18.44
N LYS A 7 15.83 -0.81 -19.09
CA LYS A 7 16.32 0.51 -18.68
C LYS A 7 15.29 1.54 -19.11
N HIS A 8 14.67 2.25 -18.18
CA HIS A 8 13.82 3.40 -18.50
C HIS A 8 14.66 4.68 -18.38
N ALA A 9 14.72 5.43 -19.49
CA ALA A 9 15.37 6.73 -19.60
C ALA A 9 14.54 7.82 -18.86
N PRO A 10 15.17 8.89 -18.35
CA PRO A 10 14.47 9.96 -17.64
C PRO A 10 13.62 10.77 -18.62
N MET A 11 12.32 10.85 -18.34
CA MET A 11 11.35 11.65 -19.10
C MET A 11 11.51 13.12 -18.68
N ALA A 12 12.05 13.94 -19.59
CA ALA A 12 12.20 15.37 -19.40
C ALA A 12 10.83 16.05 -19.29
N CYS A 13 10.64 16.81 -18.22
CA CYS A 13 9.44 17.60 -17.97
C CYS A 13 9.57 18.93 -18.73
N THR A 14 8.90 19.05 -19.87
CA THR A 14 8.77 20.33 -20.59
C THR A 14 7.48 21.01 -20.16
N ALA A 15 7.59 21.95 -19.22
CA ALA A 15 6.48 22.84 -18.86
C ALA A 15 6.34 23.92 -19.94
N LEU A 16 5.25 23.91 -20.70
CA LEU A 16 4.87 25.00 -21.57
C LEU A 16 3.87 25.90 -20.82
N LEU A 17 4.31 27.13 -20.57
CA LEU A 17 3.55 28.24 -20.02
C LEU A 17 2.54 28.73 -21.07
N ALA A 18 1.25 28.83 -20.71
CA ALA A 18 0.28 29.59 -21.50
C ALA A 18 -0.57 30.45 -20.55
N ILE A 19 -0.28 31.75 -20.58
CA ILE A 19 -1.04 32.86 -20.01
C ILE A 19 -2.13 33.23 -21.03
N PHE A 20 -3.37 33.49 -20.61
CA PHE A 20 -4.40 34.39 -21.22
C PHE A 20 -5.74 34.08 -20.52
N ALA A 21 -6.67 34.96 -20.19
CA ALA A 21 -6.77 36.39 -19.94
C ALA A 21 -8.17 36.59 -19.30
N ALA A 22 -8.31 37.63 -18.47
CA ALA A 22 -9.55 37.97 -17.78
C ALA A 22 -10.65 38.49 -18.73
N GLY A 23 -11.91 38.20 -18.39
CA GLY A 23 -13.10 38.78 -19.02
C GLY A 23 -14.35 38.55 -18.16
N PRO A 24 -15.34 39.46 -18.16
CA PRO A 24 -15.97 39.91 -16.93
C PRO A 24 -17.26 39.17 -16.53
N SER A 25 -17.54 39.31 -15.24
CA SER A 25 -18.73 38.95 -14.50
C SER A 25 -20.02 39.54 -15.09
N LEU A 26 -21.04 38.69 -15.30
CA LEU A 26 -22.43 39.12 -15.29
C LEU A 26 -23.11 38.54 -14.06
N SER A 27 -23.44 39.43 -13.11
CA SER A 27 -24.33 39.16 -12.00
C SER A 27 -25.78 39.15 -12.50
N LEU A 28 -26.46 38.03 -12.33
CA LEU A 28 -27.92 37.97 -12.41
C LEU A 28 -28.45 38.03 -10.98
N ALA A 29 -29.06 39.15 -10.60
CA ALA A 29 -29.77 39.30 -9.34
C ALA A 29 -31.06 38.45 -9.39
N ALA A 30 -31.15 37.43 -8.53
CA ALA A 30 -32.35 36.65 -8.31
C ALA A 30 -33.15 37.22 -7.12
N PRO A 31 -34.50 37.15 -7.13
CA PRO A 31 -35.34 37.75 -6.11
C PRO A 31 -35.29 37.00 -4.77
N LEU A 32 -35.35 37.76 -3.68
CA LEU A 32 -35.47 37.28 -2.30
C LEU A 32 -36.74 36.42 -2.13
N ALA A 33 -36.56 35.12 -1.97
CA ALA A 33 -37.56 34.21 -1.42
C ALA A 33 -37.37 34.11 0.11
N PRO A 34 -38.44 34.00 0.91
CA PRO A 34 -38.33 33.92 2.36
C PRO A 34 -37.64 32.62 2.80
N SER A 35 -36.63 32.78 3.66
CA SER A 35 -35.90 31.69 4.30
C SER A 35 -36.84 30.81 5.11
N THR A 36 -37.09 29.60 4.63
CA THR A 36 -37.57 28.52 5.50
C THR A 36 -36.35 28.00 6.24
N GLU A 37 -36.35 28.21 7.55
CA GLU A 37 -35.34 27.77 8.49
C GLU A 37 -35.23 26.24 8.44
N ALA A 38 -34.28 25.73 7.66
CA ALA A 38 -33.96 24.31 7.63
C ALA A 38 -33.22 23.98 8.93
N THR A 39 -33.96 23.39 9.85
CA THR A 39 -33.44 22.69 11.04
C THR A 39 -32.17 21.92 10.67
N PRO A 40 -31.04 22.07 11.40
CA PRO A 40 -29.88 21.23 11.17
C PRO A 40 -30.28 19.80 11.52
N SER A 41 -30.57 19.01 10.48
CA SER A 41 -30.66 17.56 10.59
C SER A 41 -29.28 17.10 10.99
N ASN A 42 -29.11 16.89 12.29
CA ASN A 42 -27.95 16.27 12.90
C ASN A 42 -27.96 14.83 12.38
N ALA A 43 -27.46 14.64 11.15
CA ALA A 43 -27.23 13.34 10.56
C ALA A 43 -26.09 12.73 11.37
N THR A 44 -26.46 12.09 12.48
CA THR A 44 -25.64 11.09 13.13
C THR A 44 -25.31 10.08 12.04
N ALA A 45 -24.12 10.21 11.45
CA ALA A 45 -23.58 9.21 10.56
C ALA A 45 -23.60 7.90 11.36
N ALA A 46 -24.48 6.99 10.94
CA ALA A 46 -24.54 5.66 11.50
C ALA A 46 -23.11 5.09 11.43
N PRO A 47 -22.56 4.54 12.52
CA PRO A 47 -21.21 4.01 12.50
C PRO A 47 -21.14 2.97 11.39
N ALA A 48 -20.21 3.16 10.45
CA ALA A 48 -20.00 2.24 9.34
C ALA A 48 -19.90 0.82 9.89
N SER A 49 -20.89 -0.02 9.57
CA SER A 49 -20.97 -1.38 10.05
C SER A 49 -19.76 -2.16 9.56
N VAL A 50 -18.82 -2.42 10.46
CA VAL A 50 -17.64 -3.25 10.17
C VAL A 50 -18.14 -4.66 9.89
N ASN A 51 -17.91 -5.18 8.68
CA ASN A 51 -18.34 -6.51 8.31
C ASN A 51 -17.73 -7.54 9.30
N PRO A 52 -18.52 -8.45 9.90
CA PRO A 52 -18.04 -9.39 10.91
C PRO A 52 -16.82 -10.22 10.47
N ALA A 53 -16.75 -10.60 9.19
CA ALA A 53 -15.61 -11.33 8.63
C ALA A 53 -14.33 -10.47 8.61
N THR A 54 -14.49 -9.17 8.36
CA THR A 54 -13.41 -8.17 8.38
C THR A 54 -12.86 -7.98 9.80
N SER A 55 -13.75 -7.90 10.79
CA SER A 55 -13.37 -7.84 12.20
C SER A 55 -12.63 -9.11 12.65
N MET A 56 -13.13 -10.30 12.29
CA MET A 56 -12.46 -11.57 12.62
C MET A 56 -11.09 -11.72 11.96
N ALA A 57 -10.92 -11.26 10.72
CA ALA A 57 -9.62 -11.27 10.06
C ALA A 57 -8.60 -10.41 10.83
N LEU A 58 -8.99 -9.22 11.30
CA LEU A 58 -8.13 -8.34 12.09
C LEU A 58 -7.82 -8.86 13.51
N VAL A 59 -8.65 -9.75 14.06
CA VAL A 59 -8.33 -10.45 15.33
C VAL A 59 -7.06 -11.27 15.18
N SER A 60 -6.85 -11.91 14.01
CA SER A 60 -5.65 -12.71 13.72
C SER A 60 -4.39 -11.88 13.44
N ALA A 61 -4.50 -10.56 13.34
CA ALA A 61 -3.35 -9.68 13.13
C ALA A 61 -2.51 -9.56 14.41
N SER A 62 -1.19 -9.40 14.27
CA SER A 62 -0.33 -9.09 15.40
C SER A 62 -0.67 -7.72 16.03
N PRO A 63 -0.26 -7.46 17.29
CA PRO A 63 -0.37 -6.14 17.88
C PRO A 63 0.28 -5.05 17.02
N ASP A 64 1.43 -5.37 16.42
CA ASP A 64 2.17 -4.48 15.52
C ASP A 64 1.36 -4.18 14.25
N ALA A 65 0.72 -5.18 13.66
CA ALA A 65 -0.14 -4.97 12.49
C ALA A 65 -1.35 -4.09 12.79
N ARG A 66 -1.99 -4.27 13.94
CA ARG A 66 -3.09 -3.38 14.38
C ARG A 66 -2.59 -1.97 14.64
N GLN A 67 -1.41 -1.81 15.21
CA GLN A 67 -0.81 -0.50 15.46
C GLN A 67 -0.42 0.21 14.15
N ALA A 68 0.17 -0.51 13.21
CA ALA A 68 0.50 0.01 11.90
C ALA A 68 -0.74 0.47 11.14
N LEU A 69 -1.83 -0.33 11.15
CA LEU A 69 -3.10 0.07 10.54
C LEU A 69 -3.63 1.40 11.10
N ARG A 70 -3.66 1.54 12.43
CA ARG A 70 -4.10 2.80 13.06
C ARG A 70 -3.23 3.97 12.62
N TRP A 71 -1.92 3.79 12.62
CA TRP A 71 -0.98 4.84 12.21
C TRP A 71 -1.16 5.24 10.75
N VAL A 72 -1.30 4.28 9.83
CA VAL A 72 -1.49 4.57 8.40
C VAL A 72 -2.76 5.40 8.18
N VAL A 73 -3.86 5.03 8.84
CA VAL A 73 -5.14 5.74 8.70
C VAL A 73 -5.12 7.10 9.39
N GLU A 74 -4.58 7.20 10.60
CA GLU A 74 -4.54 8.43 11.39
C GLU A 74 -3.66 9.52 10.75
N PHE A 75 -2.52 9.12 10.17
CA PHE A 75 -1.56 10.05 9.57
C PHE A 75 -1.68 10.15 8.05
N HIS A 76 -2.63 9.45 7.43
CA HIS A 76 -2.79 9.37 5.97
C HIS A 76 -1.48 9.00 5.24
N ASP A 77 -0.66 8.13 5.85
CA ASP A 77 0.67 7.81 5.35
C ASP A 77 0.65 7.11 3.99
N ASN A 78 -0.47 6.44 3.67
CA ASN A 78 -0.67 5.79 2.38
C ASN A 78 -0.92 6.77 1.22
N GLN A 79 -1.01 8.09 1.46
CA GLN A 79 -1.17 9.12 0.42
C GLN A 79 -2.38 8.88 -0.48
N ASP A 80 -3.52 8.51 0.13
CA ASP A 80 -4.78 8.17 -0.54
C ASP A 80 -4.69 6.99 -1.53
N LEU A 81 -3.60 6.21 -1.50
CA LEU A 81 -3.46 4.99 -2.28
C LEU A 81 -3.97 3.78 -1.49
N PRO A 82 -4.49 2.72 -2.17
CA PRO A 82 -4.72 1.45 -1.49
C PRO A 82 -3.41 0.91 -0.91
N PHE A 83 -3.52 0.14 0.16
CA PHE A 83 -2.33 -0.33 0.86
C PHE A 83 -2.44 -1.74 1.39
N VAL A 84 -1.27 -2.31 1.69
CA VAL A 84 -1.11 -3.66 2.21
C VAL A 84 -0.27 -3.63 3.47
N ILE A 85 -0.64 -4.44 4.45
CA ILE A 85 0.20 -4.75 5.60
C ILE A 85 0.63 -6.22 5.50
N VAL A 86 1.95 -6.45 5.44
CA VAL A 86 2.59 -7.75 5.58
C VAL A 86 3.08 -7.88 7.01
N ASP A 87 2.34 -8.66 7.79
CA ASP A 87 2.62 -8.96 9.20
C ASP A 87 3.57 -10.16 9.28
N LYS A 88 4.88 -9.89 9.31
CA LYS A 88 5.92 -10.94 9.35
C LYS A 88 5.78 -11.84 10.58
N LYS A 89 5.55 -11.25 11.76
CA LYS A 89 5.37 -11.97 13.03
C LYS A 89 4.13 -12.87 13.01
N GLY A 90 3.05 -12.41 12.40
CA GLY A 90 1.80 -13.16 12.26
C GLY A 90 1.79 -14.14 11.08
N GLY A 91 2.72 -14.01 10.12
CA GLY A 91 2.71 -14.77 8.87
C GLY A 91 1.48 -14.47 8.00
N ARG A 92 1.07 -13.19 7.92
CA ARG A 92 -0.17 -12.79 7.24
C ARG A 92 0.00 -11.58 6.34
N ILE A 93 -0.89 -11.50 5.35
CA ILE A 93 -1.09 -10.32 4.50
C ILE A 93 -2.51 -9.81 4.67
N PHE A 94 -2.65 -8.48 4.73
CA PHE A 94 -3.91 -7.77 4.80
C PHE A 94 -3.94 -6.70 3.71
N VAL A 95 -5.02 -6.68 2.92
CA VAL A 95 -5.18 -5.75 1.78
C VAL A 95 -6.32 -4.79 2.09
N PHE A 96 -6.06 -3.49 1.99
CA PHE A 96 -6.98 -2.42 2.35
C PHE A 96 -7.22 -1.49 1.17
N GLU A 97 -8.43 -0.94 1.10
CA GLU A 97 -8.70 0.28 0.32
C GLU A 97 -7.95 1.47 0.92
N ALA A 98 -7.90 2.57 0.16
CA ALA A 98 -7.24 3.81 0.57
C ALA A 98 -7.75 4.38 1.91
N ASN A 99 -9.02 4.17 2.24
CA ASN A 99 -9.63 4.63 3.49
C ASN A 99 -9.43 3.67 4.68
N GLY A 100 -8.64 2.60 4.52
CA GLY A 100 -8.41 1.60 5.56
C GLY A 100 -9.50 0.52 5.66
N GLN A 101 -10.47 0.47 4.75
CA GLN A 101 -11.41 -0.65 4.67
C GLN A 101 -10.68 -1.92 4.23
N LEU A 102 -10.67 -2.95 5.08
CA LEU A 102 -10.06 -4.23 4.75
C LEU A 102 -10.87 -4.97 3.67
N ARG A 103 -10.19 -5.37 2.59
CA ARG A 103 -10.74 -6.12 1.45
C ARG A 103 -10.51 -7.61 1.55
N GLY A 104 -9.44 -8.03 2.21
CA GLY A 104 -9.19 -9.44 2.48
C GLY A 104 -7.89 -9.67 3.22
N ALA A 105 -7.77 -10.86 3.80
CA ALA A 105 -6.58 -11.31 4.49
C ALA A 105 -6.27 -12.77 4.13
N SER A 106 -5.00 -13.13 4.17
CA SER A 106 -4.53 -14.50 3.92
C SER A 106 -3.28 -14.79 4.75
N PRO A 107 -2.98 -16.06 5.09
CA PRO A 107 -1.61 -16.45 5.40
C PRO A 107 -0.66 -16.01 4.29
N ALA A 108 0.56 -15.66 4.66
CA ALA A 108 1.61 -15.26 3.73
C ALA A 108 2.92 -15.94 4.13
N LEU A 109 3.68 -16.37 3.12
CA LEU A 109 5.04 -16.85 3.31
C LEU A 109 6.01 -15.68 3.08
N THR A 110 6.86 -15.45 4.06
CA THR A 110 7.98 -14.49 3.98
C THR A 110 9.29 -15.27 3.90
N GLY A 111 10.41 -14.57 4.06
CA GLY A 111 11.74 -15.16 4.11
C GLY A 111 11.83 -16.35 5.08
N LEU A 112 12.72 -17.28 4.75
CA LEU A 112 13.01 -18.47 5.54
C LEU A 112 13.66 -18.14 6.89
N ALA A 113 14.53 -17.12 6.91
CA ALA A 113 15.24 -16.70 8.10
C ALA A 113 14.69 -15.37 8.63
N PRO A 114 14.68 -15.16 9.97
CA PRO A 114 14.34 -13.88 10.55
C PRO A 114 15.32 -12.78 10.10
N GLY A 115 14.79 -11.60 9.77
CA GLY A 115 15.61 -10.42 9.50
C GLY A 115 14.88 -9.32 8.74
N ASP A 116 15.17 -8.07 9.09
CA ASP A 116 14.45 -6.88 8.58
C ASP A 116 15.23 -6.07 7.54
N HIS A 117 16.44 -6.49 7.19
CA HIS A 117 17.32 -5.73 6.30
C HIS A 117 17.32 -6.30 4.88
N ALA A 118 17.44 -5.39 3.89
CA ALA A 118 17.69 -5.77 2.52
C ALA A 118 19.12 -6.30 2.37
N ILE A 119 19.32 -7.22 1.43
CA ILE A 119 20.62 -7.81 1.12
C ILE A 119 21.29 -6.92 0.06
N ALA A 120 22.53 -6.52 0.30
CA ALA A 120 23.30 -5.75 -0.67
C ALA A 120 23.64 -6.58 -1.93
N GLY A 121 23.71 -5.92 -3.09
CA GLY A 121 24.12 -6.53 -4.35
C GLY A 121 23.11 -7.52 -4.96
N MET A 122 21.84 -7.45 -4.55
CA MET A 122 20.80 -8.35 -5.06
C MET A 122 20.53 -8.19 -6.56
N ASP A 123 20.82 -7.03 -7.14
CA ASP A 123 20.78 -6.77 -8.58
C ASP A 123 21.62 -7.80 -9.36
N GLN A 124 22.81 -8.13 -8.85
CA GLN A 124 23.78 -9.03 -9.49
C GLN A 124 23.68 -10.49 -9.03
N ARG A 125 22.91 -10.78 -7.98
CA ARG A 125 22.78 -12.13 -7.40
C ARG A 125 21.48 -12.82 -7.80
N SER A 126 21.47 -14.15 -7.84
CA SER A 126 20.23 -14.92 -8.01
C SER A 126 19.58 -15.19 -6.66
N VAL A 127 18.24 -15.13 -6.56
CA VAL A 127 17.51 -15.54 -5.34
C VAL A 127 17.83 -16.99 -4.95
N ALA A 128 18.05 -17.86 -5.94
CA ALA A 128 18.42 -19.26 -5.70
C ALA A 128 19.84 -19.45 -5.14
N SER A 129 20.70 -18.43 -5.21
CA SER A 129 22.06 -18.46 -4.65
C SER A 129 22.14 -17.97 -3.20
N LEU A 130 21.02 -17.53 -2.63
CA LEU A 130 20.97 -17.08 -1.24
C LEU A 130 21.15 -18.27 -0.30
N ARG A 131 22.01 -18.11 0.69
CA ARG A 131 22.12 -19.03 1.83
C ARG A 131 20.86 -18.90 2.69
N ASP A 132 20.52 -19.93 3.46
CA ASP A 132 19.27 -19.93 4.22
C ASP A 132 19.12 -18.72 5.15
N TYR A 133 20.20 -18.33 5.85
CA TYR A 133 20.20 -17.15 6.72
C TYR A 133 20.10 -15.81 5.96
N GLU A 134 20.40 -15.80 4.66
CA GLU A 134 20.22 -14.62 3.81
C GLU A 134 18.81 -14.53 3.25
N ARG A 135 17.99 -15.59 3.33
CA ARG A 135 16.63 -15.60 2.77
C ARG A 135 15.66 -14.91 3.73
N THR A 136 15.84 -13.61 3.92
CA THR A 136 14.98 -12.74 4.75
C THR A 136 13.97 -11.98 3.88
N THR A 137 13.00 -11.32 4.51
CA THR A 137 12.16 -10.30 3.85
C THR A 137 12.40 -8.96 4.52
N PRO A 138 12.89 -7.94 3.81
CA PRO A 138 13.19 -6.65 4.41
C PRO A 138 11.92 -5.98 4.93
N ALA A 139 12.02 -5.32 6.08
CA ALA A 139 10.94 -4.48 6.61
C ALA A 139 11.02 -3.07 6.02
N GLY A 140 9.86 -2.41 5.89
CA GLY A 140 9.81 -1.04 5.38
C GLY A 140 8.48 -0.67 4.74
N ARG A 141 8.45 0.53 4.15
CA ARG A 141 7.35 1.04 3.33
C ARG A 141 7.82 1.11 1.89
N PHE A 142 7.06 0.52 1.00
CA PHE A 142 7.41 0.39 -0.40
C PHE A 142 6.24 0.85 -1.27
N VAL A 143 6.56 1.42 -2.44
CA VAL A 143 5.55 1.68 -3.45
C VAL A 143 5.45 0.46 -4.33
N SER A 144 4.24 -0.07 -4.51
CA SER A 144 4.01 -1.23 -5.36
C SER A 144 3.57 -0.86 -6.76
N GLU A 145 3.91 -1.72 -7.73
CA GLU A 145 3.54 -1.59 -9.13
C GLU A 145 3.01 -2.92 -9.69
N PRO A 146 1.94 -2.91 -10.51
CA PRO A 146 1.53 -4.10 -11.25
C PRO A 146 2.63 -4.59 -12.20
N GLY A 147 2.74 -5.91 -12.37
CA GLY A 147 3.63 -6.46 -13.39
C GLY A 147 3.43 -7.95 -13.62
N HIS A 148 4.40 -8.55 -14.30
CA HIS A 148 4.39 -9.98 -14.62
C HIS A 148 5.74 -10.62 -14.28
N ASN A 149 5.71 -11.89 -13.88
CA ASN A 149 6.93 -12.70 -13.76
C ASN A 149 7.40 -13.19 -15.15
N LEU A 150 8.49 -13.95 -15.19
CA LEU A 150 9.04 -14.45 -16.46
C LEU A 150 8.14 -15.46 -17.18
N GLN A 151 7.22 -16.08 -16.45
CA GLN A 151 6.22 -17.00 -16.98
C GLN A 151 4.97 -16.25 -17.49
N GLY A 152 4.94 -14.92 -17.38
CA GLY A 152 3.81 -14.09 -17.80
C GLY A 152 2.68 -14.01 -16.78
N GLU A 153 2.87 -14.51 -15.56
CA GLU A 153 1.85 -14.46 -14.51
C GLU A 153 1.85 -13.09 -13.83
N ALA A 154 0.66 -12.57 -13.55
CA ALA A 154 0.49 -11.30 -12.85
C ALA A 154 1.06 -11.37 -11.42
N ILE A 155 1.83 -10.34 -11.06
CA ILE A 155 2.45 -10.15 -9.74
C ILE A 155 2.38 -8.67 -9.35
N VAL A 156 2.61 -8.38 -8.08
CA VAL A 156 2.76 -7.00 -7.60
C VAL A 156 4.23 -6.79 -7.22
N TRP A 157 4.94 -5.97 -7.99
CA TRP A 157 6.31 -5.57 -7.68
C TRP A 157 6.32 -4.63 -6.48
N ILE A 158 7.30 -4.81 -5.60
CA ILE A 158 7.49 -3.96 -4.41
C ILE A 158 8.85 -3.28 -4.47
N ASP A 159 9.90 -4.06 -4.77
CA ASP A 159 11.25 -3.54 -4.95
C ASP A 159 11.98 -4.40 -5.99
N TYR A 160 12.26 -3.80 -7.14
CA TYR A 160 12.97 -4.47 -8.23
C TYR A 160 14.42 -4.82 -7.88
N THR A 161 15.11 -3.95 -7.14
CA THR A 161 16.53 -4.11 -6.79
C THR A 161 16.69 -5.21 -5.75
N ALA A 162 15.81 -5.23 -4.75
CA ALA A 162 15.78 -6.27 -3.73
C ALA A 162 15.15 -7.59 -4.25
N LYS A 163 14.65 -7.61 -5.49
CA LYS A 163 13.94 -8.75 -6.10
C LYS A 163 12.74 -9.19 -5.25
N LEU A 164 12.00 -8.20 -4.75
CA LEU A 164 10.85 -8.37 -3.87
C LEU A 164 9.55 -8.09 -4.61
N ALA A 165 8.63 -9.06 -4.54
CA ALA A 165 7.30 -8.97 -5.12
C ALA A 165 6.31 -9.82 -4.31
N ILE A 166 5.01 -9.49 -4.40
CA ILE A 166 3.93 -10.38 -3.96
C ILE A 166 3.60 -11.31 -5.12
N HIS A 167 3.82 -12.59 -4.89
CA HIS A 167 3.45 -13.67 -5.81
C HIS A 167 2.15 -14.35 -5.37
N ARG A 168 1.42 -14.92 -6.33
CA ARG A 168 0.10 -15.53 -6.10
C ARG A 168 0.17 -16.87 -5.37
N LEU A 169 0.01 -16.86 -4.05
CA LEU A 169 -0.29 -18.08 -3.28
C LEU A 169 -1.15 -17.69 -2.06
N PRO A 170 -2.44 -18.08 -1.99
CA PRO A 170 -3.23 -18.84 -2.97
C PRO A 170 -3.69 -18.00 -4.18
N VAL A 171 -3.87 -18.65 -5.34
CA VAL A 171 -4.29 -18.00 -6.60
C VAL A 171 -5.62 -17.27 -6.45
N SER A 172 -6.59 -17.88 -5.77
CA SER A 172 -7.91 -17.27 -5.55
C SER A 172 -7.83 -15.97 -4.76
N PHE A 173 -7.00 -15.90 -3.72
CA PHE A 173 -6.79 -14.65 -2.97
C PHE A 173 -6.17 -13.57 -3.84
N TYR A 174 -5.22 -13.94 -4.70
CA TYR A 174 -4.64 -12.99 -5.64
C TYR A 174 -5.71 -12.44 -6.60
N GLU A 175 -6.45 -13.31 -7.27
CA GLU A 175 -7.43 -12.91 -8.30
C GLU A 175 -8.62 -12.12 -7.74
N THR A 176 -9.05 -12.44 -6.52
CA THR A 176 -10.25 -11.84 -5.92
C THR A 176 -9.97 -10.64 -5.03
N VAL A 177 -8.76 -10.52 -4.47
CA VAL A 177 -8.41 -9.46 -3.51
C VAL A 177 -7.24 -8.62 -4.01
N VAL A 178 -6.08 -9.22 -4.28
CA VAL A 178 -4.86 -8.46 -4.60
C VAL A 178 -4.94 -7.82 -5.98
N GLY A 179 -5.30 -8.57 -7.01
CA GLY A 179 -5.38 -8.12 -8.39
C GLY A 179 -6.34 -6.94 -8.60
N PRO A 180 -7.57 -6.96 -8.05
CA PRO A 180 -8.48 -5.83 -8.12
C PRO A 180 -7.96 -4.55 -7.45
N VAL A 181 -7.19 -4.68 -6.36
CA VAL A 181 -6.72 -3.53 -5.57
C VAL A 181 -5.37 -2.99 -6.07
N LEU A 182 -4.40 -3.86 -6.30
CA LEU A 182 -3.00 -3.53 -6.62
C LEU A 182 -2.53 -4.02 -7.99
N GLY A 183 -3.30 -4.85 -8.67
CA GLY A 183 -2.94 -5.40 -9.98
C GLY A 183 -3.21 -4.45 -11.15
N LYS A 184 -3.81 -3.28 -10.89
CA LYS A 184 -4.17 -2.29 -11.92
C LYS A 184 -3.61 -0.89 -11.67
N SER A 185 -3.18 -0.62 -10.44
CA SER A 185 -2.71 0.71 -10.02
C SER A 185 -1.62 0.60 -8.98
N ARG A 186 -0.92 1.71 -8.70
CA ARG A 186 0.07 1.78 -7.64
C ARG A 186 -0.60 1.66 -6.28
N GLY A 187 0.14 1.14 -5.30
CA GLY A 187 -0.28 1.08 -3.91
C GLY A 187 0.91 1.20 -2.97
N ILE A 188 0.65 1.17 -1.66
CA ILE A 188 1.70 1.18 -0.64
C ILE A 188 1.74 -0.16 0.08
N VAL A 189 2.92 -0.76 0.22
CA VAL A 189 3.11 -2.00 0.96
C VAL A 189 3.96 -1.72 2.18
N TYR A 190 3.40 -1.99 3.35
CA TYR A 190 4.09 -1.97 4.64
C TYR A 190 4.49 -3.39 5.01
N VAL A 191 5.79 -3.68 5.01
CA VAL A 191 6.33 -4.92 5.55
C VAL A 191 6.78 -4.65 6.98
N LEU A 192 6.06 -5.20 7.96
CA LEU A 192 6.32 -4.91 9.37
C LEU A 192 7.55 -5.64 9.87
N PRO A 193 8.34 -5.06 10.78
CA PRO A 193 9.54 -5.70 11.29
C PRO A 193 9.23 -6.89 12.20
N GLU A 194 10.13 -7.87 12.22
CA GLU A 194 10.09 -8.99 13.15
C GLU A 194 11.22 -8.98 14.18
N THR A 195 12.34 -8.31 13.88
CA THR A 195 13.54 -8.22 14.73
C THR A 195 13.74 -6.86 15.39
N GLN A 196 13.14 -5.79 14.85
CA GLN A 196 13.17 -4.45 15.45
C GLN A 196 11.79 -3.98 15.95
N PRO A 197 11.72 -3.03 16.90
CA PRO A 197 10.45 -2.44 17.33
C PRO A 197 9.76 -1.69 16.19
N LEU A 198 8.43 -1.86 16.06
CA LEU A 198 7.61 -1.16 15.05
C LEU A 198 7.78 0.37 15.12
N GLN A 199 7.85 0.92 16.33
CA GLN A 199 8.01 2.36 16.59
C GLN A 199 9.25 2.94 15.92
N ARG A 200 10.34 2.16 15.84
CA ARG A 200 11.57 2.59 15.16
C ARG A 200 11.33 2.75 13.66
N MET A 201 10.61 1.81 13.05
CA MET A 201 10.26 1.90 11.63
C MET A 201 9.33 3.08 11.36
N LEU A 202 8.24 3.22 12.13
CA LEU A 202 7.28 4.32 11.94
C LEU A 202 7.94 5.69 12.13
N GLY A 203 8.80 5.84 13.14
CA GLY A 203 9.57 7.07 13.36
C GLY A 203 10.50 7.40 12.19
N ALA A 204 11.17 6.40 11.61
CA ALA A 204 12.01 6.60 10.43
C ALA A 204 11.20 7.03 9.18
N LEU A 205 10.01 6.44 8.97
CA LEU A 205 9.12 6.81 7.87
C LEU A 205 8.63 8.25 8.00
N GLN A 206 8.26 8.67 9.21
CA GLN A 206 7.80 10.04 9.45
C GLN A 206 8.88 11.09 9.21
N LEU A 207 10.15 10.76 9.50
CA LEU A 207 11.28 11.64 9.19
C LEU A 207 11.58 11.71 7.69
N SER A 208 11.38 10.61 6.95
CA SER A 208 11.58 10.55 5.50
C SER A 208 10.58 11.37 4.69
N GLN A 209 9.48 11.83 5.30
CA GLN A 209 8.41 12.57 4.62
C GLN A 209 8.42 14.07 4.89
N ARG A 210 9.38 14.55 5.68
CA ARG A 210 9.64 15.97 5.88
C ARG A 210 10.69 16.45 4.89
#